data_AF-A0A7X1PHF6-F1
#
_entry.id   AF-A0A7X1PHF6-F1
#
_cell.length_a   1.000
_cell.length_b   1.000
_cell.length_c   1.000
_cell.angle_alpha   90.00
_cell.angle_beta   90.00
_cell.angle_gamma   90.00
#
_symmetry.space_group_name_H-M   'P 1'
#
loop_
_entity.id
_entity.type
_entity.pdbx_description
1 polymer ?
#
loop_
_entity_poly.entity_id
_entity_poly.type
_entity_poly.pdbx_seq_one_letter_code
_entity_poly.pdbx_strand_id
1 'polypeptide(L)'
;MSAMDTPEHDYGRAVSIDAEAIGRPGQRRFRLLVRGDGRSACLWMEKQQLGAIGEWMTEVLERLDKDRPTPEPPEPPGDILEPFELDFRASQIGLGYAEDANLFAIQAFDSDLAIERESPSFRCFLNRGQCRFLSRKIAEVVAGGRPICPLCELPMEPEGHVCPKSNGHHLGAG
;
A
#
# COMPACT_ATOMS: atom_id res chain seq x y z
N MET A 1 28.69 0.19 9.73
CA MET A 1 27.81 1.27 9.25
C MET A 1 27.43 0.89 7.82
N SER A 2 26.34 0.12 7.65
CA SER A 2 25.85 -0.15 6.29
C SER A 2 25.44 1.18 5.71
N ALA A 3 26.02 1.53 4.56
CA ALA A 3 25.57 2.67 3.77
C ALA A 3 24.05 2.51 3.58
N MET A 4 23.26 3.34 4.25
CA MET A 4 21.87 3.51 3.84
C MET A 4 21.97 4.20 2.49
N ASP A 5 21.82 3.43 1.41
CA ASP A 5 21.90 3.96 0.05
C ASP A 5 21.06 5.23 -0.08
N THR A 6 21.72 6.28 -0.56
CA THR A 6 21.08 7.58 -0.73
C THR A 6 20.09 7.46 -1.88
N PRO A 7 18.80 7.72 -1.66
CA PRO A 7 17.81 7.59 -2.72
C PRO A 7 18.00 8.71 -3.74
N GLU A 8 17.61 8.46 -4.99
CA GLU A 8 17.63 9.50 -6.03
C GLU A 8 16.59 10.60 -5.73
N HIS A 9 15.43 10.20 -5.22
CA HIS A 9 14.38 11.10 -4.75
C HIS A 9 14.08 10.85 -3.27
N ASP A 10 14.63 11.67 -2.38
CA ASP A 10 14.28 11.66 -0.95
C ASP A 10 13.12 12.62 -0.67
N TYR A 11 11.99 12.06 -0.23
CA TYR A 11 10.81 12.82 0.17
C TYR A 11 10.80 13.15 1.67
N GLY A 12 11.82 12.73 2.42
CA GLY A 12 11.89 12.96 3.86
C GLY A 12 10.65 12.41 4.57
N ARG A 13 10.15 13.13 5.57
CA ARG A 13 8.89 12.76 6.24
C ARG A 13 7.72 13.11 5.34
N ALA A 14 6.89 12.11 5.02
CA ALA A 14 5.67 12.36 4.26
C ALA A 14 4.73 13.25 5.06
N VAL A 15 4.10 14.20 4.37
CA VAL A 15 3.01 15.02 4.90
C VAL A 15 1.69 14.26 4.79
N SER A 16 1.42 13.63 3.64
CA SER A 16 0.29 12.71 3.45
C SER A 16 0.70 11.48 2.64
N ILE A 17 -0.06 10.40 2.80
CA ILE A 17 0.19 9.08 2.21
C ILE A 17 -1.15 8.38 1.97
N ASP A 18 -1.38 7.82 0.80
CA ASP A 18 -2.60 7.06 0.50
C ASP A 18 -2.30 5.85 -0.40
N ALA A 19 -3.22 4.90 -0.46
CA ALA A 19 -3.15 3.75 -1.33
C ALA A 19 -4.45 3.63 -2.14
N GLU A 20 -4.31 3.29 -3.42
CA GLU A 20 -5.43 3.19 -4.34
C GLU A 20 -5.34 1.96 -5.24
N ALA A 21 -6.51 1.53 -5.73
CA ALA A 21 -6.62 0.62 -6.85
C ALA A 21 -7.50 1.24 -7.95
N ILE A 22 -6.99 1.30 -9.16
CA ILE A 22 -7.67 1.87 -10.32
C ILE A 22 -8.01 0.77 -11.32
N GLY A 23 -9.25 0.78 -11.82
CA GLY A 23 -9.73 -0.15 -12.85
C GLY A 23 -10.79 -1.13 -12.35
N ARG A 24 -11.26 -2.01 -13.24
CA ARG A 24 -12.28 -3.01 -12.93
C ARG A 24 -11.69 -4.19 -12.14
N PRO A 25 -12.47 -4.88 -11.30
CA PRO A 25 -12.02 -6.12 -10.66
C PRO A 25 -11.34 -7.08 -11.67
N GLY A 26 -10.18 -7.64 -11.30
CA GLY A 26 -9.36 -8.47 -12.20
C GLY A 26 -8.39 -7.70 -13.10
N GLN A 27 -8.61 -6.40 -13.33
CA GLN A 27 -7.74 -5.52 -14.14
C GLN A 27 -7.28 -4.29 -13.34
N ARG A 28 -7.35 -4.38 -12.01
CA ARG A 28 -6.95 -3.28 -11.12
C ARG A 28 -5.44 -3.12 -11.12
N ARG A 29 -5.00 -1.87 -11.20
CA ARG A 29 -3.62 -1.44 -10.95
C ARG A 29 -3.56 -0.79 -9.59
N PHE A 30 -2.51 -1.05 -8.84
CA PHE A 30 -2.35 -0.60 -7.47
C PHE A 30 -1.27 0.47 -7.40
N ARG A 31 -1.48 1.50 -6.59
CA ARG A 31 -0.51 2.57 -6.39
C ARG A 31 -0.46 3.08 -4.96
N LEU A 32 0.71 3.53 -4.56
CA LEU A 32 0.94 4.32 -3.35
C LEU A 32 1.12 5.79 -3.76
N LEU A 33 0.41 6.68 -3.09
CA LEU A 33 0.46 8.12 -3.32
C LEU A 33 1.14 8.78 -2.13
N VAL A 34 2.25 9.48 -2.36
CA VAL A 34 3.02 10.14 -1.29
C VAL A 34 3.05 11.64 -1.55
N ARG A 35 2.79 12.44 -0.52
CA ARG A 35 3.08 13.88 -0.53
C ARG A 35 4.19 14.18 0.45
N GLY A 36 5.29 14.74 -0.04
CA GLY A 36 6.34 15.37 0.76
C GLY A 36 6.10 16.86 0.94
N ASP A 37 7.14 17.61 1.28
CA ASP A 37 7.06 19.08 1.34
C ASP A 37 7.02 19.67 -0.08
N GLY A 38 5.82 20.09 -0.51
CA GLY A 38 5.60 20.71 -1.83
C GLY A 38 5.71 19.79 -3.06
N ARG A 39 5.98 18.50 -2.87
CA ARG A 39 6.19 17.50 -3.95
C ARG A 39 5.30 16.28 -3.73
N SER A 40 4.93 15.60 -4.81
CA SER A 40 4.12 14.37 -4.74
C SER A 40 4.62 13.28 -5.68
N ALA A 41 4.44 12.04 -5.24
CA ALA A 41 4.83 10.85 -5.98
C ALA A 41 3.65 9.86 -6.11
N CYS A 42 3.58 9.20 -7.26
CA CYS A 42 2.70 8.10 -7.58
C CYS A 42 3.55 6.85 -7.89
N LEU A 43 3.49 5.85 -7.02
CA LEU A 43 4.28 4.63 -7.13
C LEU A 43 3.36 3.47 -7.49
N TRP A 44 3.38 3.05 -8.76
CA TRP A 44 2.62 1.88 -9.21
C TRP A 44 3.31 0.59 -8.78
N MET A 45 2.56 -0.41 -8.33
CA MET A 45 3.13 -1.67 -7.85
C MET A 45 2.16 -2.84 -8.01
N GLU A 46 2.66 -4.05 -7.81
CA GLU A 46 1.83 -5.27 -7.79
C GLU A 46 0.95 -5.33 -6.54
N LYS A 47 -0.19 -6.01 -6.64
CA LYS A 47 -1.12 -6.20 -5.51
C LYS A 47 -0.41 -6.79 -4.28
N GLN A 48 0.45 -7.77 -4.50
CA GLN A 48 1.19 -8.47 -3.46
C GLN A 48 2.19 -7.55 -2.76
N GLN A 49 2.84 -6.65 -3.50
CA GLN A 49 3.76 -5.68 -2.92
C GLN A 49 3.00 -4.70 -2.02
N LEU A 50 1.88 -4.14 -2.50
CA LEU A 50 1.06 -3.25 -1.68
C LEU A 50 0.54 -3.96 -0.42
N GLY A 51 0.05 -5.19 -0.55
CA GLY A 51 -0.40 -6.01 0.59
C GLY A 51 0.70 -6.24 1.63
N ALA A 52 1.90 -6.63 1.19
CA ALA A 52 3.04 -6.86 2.08
C ALA A 52 3.45 -5.61 2.88
N ILE A 53 3.29 -4.41 2.31
CA ILE A 53 3.52 -3.15 3.05
C ILE A 53 2.53 -3.02 4.22
N GLY A 54 1.24 -3.26 3.97
CA GLY A 54 0.20 -3.15 4.99
C GLY A 54 0.34 -4.20 6.10
N GLU A 55 0.65 -5.44 5.73
CA GLU A 55 0.90 -6.54 6.67
C GLU A 55 2.10 -6.23 7.58
N TRP A 56 3.24 -5.86 6.98
CA TRP A 56 4.45 -5.52 7.73
C TRP A 56 4.24 -4.32 8.68
N MET A 57 3.55 -3.27 8.23
CA MET A 57 3.23 -2.13 9.10
C MET A 57 2.37 -2.55 10.29
N THR A 58 1.38 -3.42 10.07
CA THR A 58 0.50 -3.93 11.13
C THR A 58 1.31 -4.70 12.17
N GLU A 59 2.15 -5.63 11.74
CA GLU A 59 2.99 -6.44 12.64
C GLU A 59 3.96 -5.59 13.47
N VAL A 60 4.64 -4.62 12.84
CA VAL A 60 5.59 -3.76 13.54
C VAL A 60 4.87 -2.81 14.50
N LEU A 61 3.72 -2.25 14.12
CA LEU A 61 2.91 -1.41 15.00
C LEU A 61 2.42 -2.16 16.23
N GLU A 62 1.91 -3.39 16.06
CA GLU A 62 1.46 -4.23 17.18
C GLU A 62 2.57 -4.51 18.19
N ARG A 63 3.79 -4.77 17.72
CA ARG A 63 4.96 -4.93 18.60
C ARG A 63 5.26 -3.63 19.35
N LEU A 64 5.32 -2.50 18.65
CA LEU A 64 5.64 -1.20 19.25
C LEU A 64 4.55 -0.70 20.20
N ASP A 65 3.29 -1.04 19.98
CA ASP A 65 2.18 -0.66 20.86
C ASP A 65 2.20 -1.40 22.19
N LYS A 66 2.69 -2.65 22.22
CA LYS A 66 2.88 -3.41 23.46
C LYS A 66 3.93 -2.75 24.37
N ASP A 67 5.02 -2.29 23.78
CA ASP A 67 6.14 -1.71 24.53
C ASP A 67 5.94 -0.22 24.84
N ARG A 68 5.40 0.53 23.87
CA ARG A 68 5.18 1.98 23.97
C ARG A 68 3.87 2.36 23.29
N PRO A 69 2.75 2.33 24.01
CA PRO A 69 1.47 2.78 23.48
C PRO A 69 1.57 4.23 23.02
N THR A 70 0.99 4.52 21.86
CA THR A 70 0.82 5.90 21.40
C THR A 70 -0.67 6.19 21.30
N PRO A 71 -1.16 7.34 21.81
CA PRO A 71 -2.53 7.76 21.55
C PRO A 71 -2.70 7.91 20.04
N GLU A 72 -3.87 7.52 19.52
CA GLU A 72 -4.17 7.58 18.09
C GLU A 72 -4.86 8.93 17.79
N PRO A 73 -4.22 9.88 17.10
CA PRO A 73 -4.96 10.89 16.36
C PRO A 73 -5.05 10.45 14.89
N PRO A 74 -6.25 10.13 14.38
CA PRO A 74 -6.45 9.91 12.97
C PRO A 74 -6.73 11.27 12.34
N GLU A 75 -5.72 11.88 11.74
CA GLU A 75 -6.06 12.74 10.60
C GLU A 75 -6.01 11.84 9.37
N PRO A 76 -7.11 11.77 8.58
CA PRO A 76 -6.99 11.23 7.25
C PRO A 76 -5.89 12.03 6.53
N PRO A 77 -5.07 11.38 5.68
CA PRO A 77 -4.02 12.09 4.98
C PRO A 77 -4.66 13.28 4.27
N GLY A 78 -4.13 14.47 4.53
CA GLY A 78 -4.53 15.65 3.77
C GLY A 78 -4.31 15.41 2.27
N ASP A 79 -4.91 16.26 1.45
CA ASP A 79 -4.94 16.08 -0.01
C ASP A 79 -3.59 15.67 -0.61
N ILE A 80 -3.65 14.72 -1.54
CA ILE A 80 -2.52 14.40 -2.42
C ILE A 80 -2.45 15.50 -3.48
N LEU A 81 -1.25 16.03 -3.75
CA LEU A 81 -1.05 17.07 -4.76
C LEU A 81 -0.95 16.45 -6.15
N GLU A 82 -1.70 17.00 -7.10
CA GLU A 82 -1.53 16.74 -8.53
C GLU A 82 -1.08 18.04 -9.24
N PRO A 83 -0.25 17.96 -10.29
CA PRO A 83 0.32 16.74 -10.89
C PRO A 83 1.41 16.09 -10.03
N PHE A 84 1.61 14.78 -10.22
CA PHE A 84 2.71 14.06 -9.58
C PHE A 84 4.04 14.47 -10.21
N GLU A 85 5.01 14.80 -9.37
CA GLU A 85 6.35 15.10 -9.83
C GLU A 85 7.12 13.83 -10.18
N LEU A 86 6.84 12.75 -9.44
CA LEU A 86 7.41 11.43 -9.67
C LEU A 86 6.28 10.43 -9.92
N ASP A 87 6.27 9.77 -11.08
CA ASP A 87 5.27 8.76 -11.44
C ASP A 87 5.96 7.59 -12.15
N PHE A 88 6.09 6.45 -11.45
CA PHE A 88 6.79 5.28 -12.00
C PHE A 88 6.25 3.96 -11.45
N ARG A 89 6.64 2.86 -12.10
CA ARG A 89 6.32 1.50 -11.65
C ARG A 89 7.46 0.93 -10.82
N ALA A 90 7.19 0.63 -9.57
CA ALA A 90 8.16 -0.01 -8.69
C ALA A 90 8.33 -1.50 -9.05
N SER A 91 9.58 -1.93 -9.24
CA SER A 91 9.96 -3.34 -9.38
C SER A 91 10.17 -4.00 -8.02
N GLN A 92 10.66 -3.23 -7.04
CA GLN A 92 10.96 -3.67 -5.69
C GLN A 92 10.55 -2.61 -4.67
N ILE A 93 10.13 -3.05 -3.49
CA ILE A 93 9.85 -2.22 -2.32
C ILE A 93 10.76 -2.65 -1.17
N GLY A 94 11.46 -1.69 -0.56
CA GLY A 94 12.22 -1.85 0.67
C GLY A 94 11.47 -1.24 1.85
N LEU A 95 11.44 -1.93 2.99
CA LEU A 95 10.78 -1.49 4.22
C LEU A 95 11.77 -1.49 5.38
N GLY A 96 11.66 -0.51 6.27
CA GLY A 96 12.53 -0.43 7.44
C GLY A 96 11.91 0.38 8.56
N TYR A 97 12.37 0.17 9.78
CA TYR A 97 11.95 0.95 10.95
C TYR A 97 13.19 1.49 11.66
N ALA A 98 13.26 2.81 11.80
CA ALA A 98 14.34 3.51 12.49
C ALA A 98 13.93 3.75 13.94
N GLU A 99 14.43 2.92 14.86
CA GLU A 99 14.04 2.94 16.29
C GLU A 99 14.32 4.29 16.95
N ASP A 100 15.53 4.84 16.73
CA ASP A 100 15.96 6.11 17.33
C ASP A 100 15.07 7.28 16.92
N ALA A 101 14.59 7.28 15.68
CA ALA A 101 13.72 8.31 15.13
C ALA A 101 12.22 8.00 15.31
N ASN A 102 11.87 6.77 15.66
CA ASN A 102 10.49 6.26 15.69
C ASN A 102 9.75 6.51 14.36
N LEU A 103 10.42 6.20 13.25
CA LEU A 103 9.92 6.39 11.89
C LEU A 103 10.01 5.10 11.06
N PHE A 104 9.00 4.89 10.22
CA PHE A 104 8.94 3.82 9.22
C PHE A 104 9.47 4.35 7.91
N ALA A 105 10.37 3.62 7.24
CA ALA A 105 10.92 3.95 5.94
C ALA A 105 10.27 3.08 4.86
N ILE A 106 9.85 3.71 3.76
CA ILE A 106 9.48 3.04 2.52
C ILE A 106 10.49 3.46 1.46
N GLN A 107 11.03 2.48 0.74
CA GLN A 107 11.91 2.66 -0.41
C GLN A 107 11.29 1.97 -1.62
N ALA A 108 11.43 2.58 -2.80
CA ALA A 108 10.95 1.98 -4.05
C ALA A 108 12.02 2.11 -5.13
N PHE A 109 12.09 1.08 -5.98
CA PHE A 109 13.06 0.96 -7.07
C PHE A 109 12.30 0.98 -8.39
N ASP A 110 12.62 1.92 -9.27
CA ASP A 110 11.98 2.08 -10.57
C ASP A 110 12.29 0.90 -11.50
N SER A 111 11.27 0.28 -12.09
CA SER A 111 11.41 -0.84 -13.02
C SER A 111 12.22 -0.48 -14.26
N ASP A 112 12.16 0.78 -14.69
CA ASP A 112 12.82 1.22 -15.92
C ASP A 112 14.30 1.56 -15.67
N LEU A 113 14.69 1.74 -14.40
CA LEU A 113 16.06 2.05 -13.97
C LEU A 113 16.75 0.85 -13.28
N ALA A 114 16.02 -0.23 -12.99
CA ALA A 114 16.44 -1.34 -12.14
C ALA A 114 17.64 -2.16 -12.64
N ILE A 115 18.10 -1.97 -13.87
CA ILE A 115 19.21 -2.75 -14.44
C ILE A 115 20.58 -2.14 -14.09
N GLU A 116 20.66 -0.89 -13.61
CA GLU A 116 21.94 -0.18 -13.47
C GLU A 116 22.26 0.39 -12.07
N ARG A 117 21.35 0.30 -11.08
CA ARG A 117 21.51 1.05 -9.82
C ARG A 117 21.28 0.21 -8.56
N GLU A 118 22.22 0.30 -7.62
CA GLU A 118 22.13 -0.31 -6.28
C GLU A 118 21.28 0.54 -5.31
N SER A 119 21.05 1.83 -5.62
CA SER A 119 20.32 2.75 -4.74
C SER A 119 18.81 2.85 -5.04
N PRO A 120 17.96 3.13 -4.02
CA PRO A 120 16.53 3.33 -4.23
C PRO A 120 16.23 4.55 -5.12
N SER A 121 15.24 4.45 -6.01
CA SER A 121 14.76 5.58 -6.79
C SER A 121 13.97 6.57 -5.93
N PHE A 122 13.30 6.09 -4.89
CA PHE A 122 12.46 6.86 -3.98
C PHE A 122 12.65 6.42 -2.52
N ARG A 123 12.53 7.38 -1.58
CA ARG A 123 12.37 7.11 -0.15
C ARG A 123 11.43 8.12 0.51
N CYS A 124 10.60 7.65 1.44
CA CYS A 124 9.94 8.51 2.41
C CYS A 124 9.91 7.87 3.80
N PHE A 125 9.60 8.70 4.81
CA PHE A 125 9.41 8.28 6.19
C PHE A 125 8.00 8.59 6.68
N LEU A 126 7.42 7.65 7.43
CA LEU A 126 6.09 7.73 8.01
C LEU A 126 6.16 7.64 9.53
N ASN A 127 5.26 8.36 10.21
CA ASN A 127 5.02 8.17 11.63
C ASN A 127 4.00 7.05 11.88
N ARG A 128 3.85 6.62 13.14
CA ARG A 128 2.93 5.54 13.53
C ARG A 128 1.47 5.78 13.14
N GLY A 129 0.98 7.02 13.24
CA GLY A 129 -0.38 7.38 12.84
C GLY A 129 -0.61 7.20 11.34
N GLN A 130 0.34 7.64 10.52
CA GLN A 130 0.31 7.43 9.07
C GLN A 130 0.36 5.94 8.71
N CYS A 131 1.17 5.15 9.41
CA CYS A 131 1.22 3.70 9.20
C CYS A 131 -0.09 2.99 9.56
N ARG A 132 -0.78 3.40 10.63
CA ARG A 132 -2.11 2.85 10.98
C ARG A 132 -3.16 3.15 9.92
N PHE A 133 -3.19 4.41 9.45
CA PHE A 133 -4.09 4.79 8.38
C PHE A 133 -3.79 3.97 7.13
N LEU A 134 -2.52 3.93 6.71
CA LEU A 134 -2.12 3.30 5.48
C LEU A 134 -2.33 1.78 5.51
N SER A 135 -2.03 1.10 6.62
CA SER A 135 -2.24 -0.35 6.71
C SER A 135 -3.72 -0.73 6.59
N ARG A 136 -4.63 0.03 7.23
CA ARG A 136 -6.09 -0.15 7.08
C ARG A 136 -6.53 0.10 5.65
N LYS A 137 -6.10 1.21 5.05
CA LYS A 137 -6.41 1.57 3.67
C LYS A 137 -5.93 0.52 2.68
N ILE A 138 -4.70 0.03 2.84
CA ILE A 138 -4.13 -1.05 2.03
C ILE A 138 -4.98 -2.31 2.17
N ALA A 139 -5.36 -2.69 3.38
CA ALA A 139 -6.21 -3.85 3.61
C ALA A 139 -7.54 -3.72 2.83
N GLU A 140 -8.20 -2.57 2.89
CA GLU A 140 -9.42 -2.29 2.12
C GLU A 140 -9.20 -2.38 0.60
N VAL A 141 -8.16 -1.73 0.09
CA VAL A 141 -7.83 -1.67 -1.34
C VAL A 141 -7.50 -3.06 -1.91
N VAL A 142 -6.70 -3.84 -1.17
CA VAL A 142 -6.28 -5.20 -1.52
C VAL A 142 -7.44 -6.19 -1.38
N ALA A 143 -8.26 -6.05 -0.33
CA ALA A 143 -9.43 -6.88 -0.05
C ALA A 143 -10.61 -6.58 -0.96
N GLY A 144 -10.69 -5.39 -1.58
CA GLY A 144 -11.69 -5.03 -2.61
C GLY A 144 -11.66 -5.91 -3.87
N GLY A 145 -10.98 -7.06 -3.82
CA GLY A 145 -11.21 -8.21 -4.68
C GLY A 145 -12.60 -8.80 -4.50
N ARG A 146 -12.92 -9.65 -5.46
CA ARG A 146 -14.15 -10.43 -5.53
C ARG A 146 -14.53 -10.99 -4.14
N PRO A 147 -15.72 -10.68 -3.60
CA PRO A 147 -16.15 -11.23 -2.32
C PRO A 147 -16.08 -12.76 -2.39
N ILE A 148 -15.60 -13.40 -1.33
CA ILE A 148 -15.50 -14.86 -1.29
C ILE A 148 -16.89 -15.44 -1.03
N CYS A 149 -17.29 -16.43 -1.83
CA CYS A 149 -18.56 -17.11 -1.62
C CYS A 149 -18.54 -17.86 -0.28
N PRO A 150 -19.46 -17.59 0.67
CA PRO A 150 -19.45 -18.24 1.98
C PRO A 150 -19.78 -19.74 1.92
N LEU A 151 -20.23 -20.24 0.77
CA LEU A 151 -20.57 -21.65 0.56
C LEU A 151 -19.37 -22.42 -0.04
N CYS A 152 -18.85 -21.97 -1.19
CA CYS A 152 -17.80 -22.69 -1.92
C CYS A 152 -16.39 -22.14 -1.73
N GLU A 153 -16.24 -21.01 -1.05
CA GLU A 153 -14.95 -20.33 -0.77
C GLU A 153 -14.21 -19.86 -2.03
N LEU A 154 -14.92 -19.79 -3.18
CA LEU A 154 -14.38 -19.24 -4.42
C LEU A 154 -14.67 -17.74 -4.54
N PRO A 155 -13.80 -16.95 -5.21
CA PRO A 155 -14.06 -15.55 -5.50
C PRO A 155 -15.30 -15.35 -6.39
N MET A 156 -16.21 -14.47 -5.99
CA MET A 156 -17.44 -14.15 -6.71
C MET A 156 -17.24 -13.06 -7.76
N GLU A 157 -17.64 -13.30 -9.01
CA GLU A 157 -17.61 -12.26 -10.05
C GLU A 157 -18.64 -11.16 -9.77
N PRO A 158 -18.36 -9.90 -10.14
CA PRO A 158 -19.31 -8.78 -9.97
C PRO A 158 -20.65 -8.99 -10.69
N GLU A 159 -20.64 -9.66 -11.83
CA GLU A 159 -21.83 -9.95 -12.65
C GLU A 159 -22.68 -11.11 -12.08
N GLY A 160 -22.20 -11.77 -11.02
CA GLY A 160 -22.87 -12.88 -10.34
C GLY A 160 -21.95 -14.08 -10.15
N HIS A 161 -22.19 -14.85 -9.10
CA HIS A 161 -21.43 -16.07 -8.79
C HIS A 161 -22.33 -17.32 -8.82
N VAL A 162 -22.02 -18.24 -9.72
CA VAL A 162 -22.64 -19.57 -9.73
C VAL A 162 -21.88 -20.47 -8.76
N CYS A 163 -22.42 -20.62 -7.55
CA CYS A 163 -21.80 -21.45 -6.52
C CYS A 163 -21.99 -22.94 -6.83
N PRO A 164 -20.92 -23.74 -7.04
CA PRO A 164 -21.06 -25.18 -7.28
C PRO A 164 -21.64 -25.95 -6.08
N LYS A 165 -21.56 -25.37 -4.87
CA LYS A 165 -22.13 -25.93 -3.64
C LYS A 165 -23.58 -25.48 -3.39
N SER A 166 -24.08 -24.50 -4.15
CA SER A 166 -25.52 -24.21 -4.17
C SER A 166 -26.16 -25.25 -5.07
N ASN A 167 -26.92 -26.18 -4.50
CA ASN A 167 -27.69 -27.16 -5.25
C ASN A 167 -28.76 -26.45 -6.12
N GLY A 168 -28.37 -26.00 -7.32
CA GLY A 168 -29.18 -25.91 -8.53
C GLY A 168 -30.48 -25.09 -8.58
N HIS A 169 -30.86 -24.28 -7.58
CA HIS A 169 -32.08 -23.47 -7.70
C HIS A 169 -31.85 -22.14 -8.42
N HIS A 170 -31.88 -22.17 -9.76
CA HIS A 170 -32.28 -21.01 -10.53
C HIS A 170 -33.80 -20.84 -10.41
N LEU A 171 -34.26 -19.90 -9.58
CA LEU A 171 -35.57 -19.29 -9.79
C LEU A 171 -35.36 -18.17 -10.82
N GLY A 172 -35.53 -18.52 -12.09
CA GLY A 172 -35.74 -17.53 -13.14
C GLY A 172 -37.02 -16.75 -12.82
N ALA A 173 -36.90 -15.42 -12.80
CA ALA A 173 -38.04 -14.54 -13.03
C ALA A 173 -37.86 -13.98 -14.44
N GLY A 174 -38.68 -14.50 -15.36
CA GLY A 174 -38.69 -14.27 -16.80
C GLY A 174 -39.32 -15.46 -17.49
#